data_AF-A0A2N2RSZ8-F1
#
_entry.id   AF-A0A2N2RSZ8-F1
#
_cell.length_a   1.000
_cell.length_b   1.000
_cell.length_c   1.000
_cell.angle_alpha   90.00
_cell.angle_beta   90.00
_cell.angle_gamma   90.00
#
_symmetry.space_group_name_H-M   'P 1'
#
loop_
_entity.id
_entity.type
_entity.pdbx_description
1 polymer ?
#
loop_
_entity_poly.entity_id
_entity_poly.type
_entity_poly.pdbx_seq_one_letter_code
_entity_poly.pdbx_strand_id
1 'polypeptide(L)'
;MDQFMFTAVLHPQYMDSVSAWTITARKNRYQSLPMTPLLTWIFSIIAAIMLFLHGLASFSEEVARIGGERLRLRLHKLTQTDLYGALTGAISTALVQSSSAVTSMAVGLAHNRTLTDRGAFAVMIGANVGTTFTAWLVTMKIVGLGPVFVTLGGLWSLIGPRPWRPYGKVLFYFGLVFLALDLISQALAPIANSPALADWHELLSSPVLALLFAALLTALVQSSSVVTGLAVLLVQQNLIAPEVAVWLIAGANIGTTSTALLASTALDINSRKLALLNTGLNMFGVLLFATLLQPIVSMILNLTIATDQQIALVHTVFNLAAATAALIILPHIWPVLKRWLNRTP
;
A
#
# COMPACT_ATOMS: atom_id res chain seq x y z
N MET A 1 -45.13 3.50 51.26
CA MET A 1 -46.11 2.69 50.50
C MET A 1 -45.35 2.04 49.35
N ASP A 2 -45.13 0.73 49.27
CA ASP A 2 -45.38 -0.36 50.21
C ASP A 2 -44.39 -1.50 49.95
N GLN A 3 -44.14 -2.26 51.01
CA GLN A 3 -43.47 -3.56 51.07
C GLN A 3 -44.17 -4.58 50.15
N PHE A 4 -43.47 -5.65 49.74
CA PHE A 4 -43.86 -7.00 50.17
C PHE A 4 -42.69 -7.99 50.09
N MET A 5 -42.47 -8.60 51.26
CA MET A 5 -41.54 -9.69 51.55
C MET A 5 -42.13 -11.03 51.13
N PHE A 6 -41.29 -11.96 50.68
CA PHE A 6 -41.52 -13.39 50.89
C PHE A 6 -40.20 -14.07 51.28
N THR A 7 -39.97 -14.15 52.58
CA THR A 7 -39.01 -15.06 53.21
C THR A 7 -39.57 -16.48 53.17
N ALA A 8 -39.03 -17.32 52.30
CA ALA A 8 -39.17 -18.78 52.43
C ALA A 8 -38.06 -19.28 53.37
N VAL A 9 -38.49 -19.75 54.54
CA VAL A 9 -37.67 -20.41 55.55
C VAL A 9 -37.16 -21.73 54.97
N LEU A 10 -35.86 -21.86 54.75
CA LEU A 10 -35.19 -23.13 54.49
C LEU A 10 -34.17 -23.39 55.58
N HIS A 11 -34.28 -24.57 56.18
CA HIS A 11 -33.49 -25.06 57.30
C HIS A 11 -31.99 -25.18 56.93
N PRO A 12 -31.03 -24.85 57.83
CA PRO A 12 -29.61 -24.73 57.48
C PRO A 12 -28.89 -26.02 57.05
N GLN A 13 -29.54 -27.18 57.10
CA GLN A 13 -28.89 -28.48 56.91
C GLN A 13 -28.84 -28.97 55.45
N TYR A 14 -29.33 -28.20 54.47
CA TYR A 14 -29.36 -28.62 53.06
C TYR A 14 -28.75 -27.61 52.06
N MET A 15 -28.12 -26.52 52.50
CA MET A 15 -27.54 -25.52 51.58
C MET A 15 -26.11 -25.83 51.09
N ASP A 16 -25.38 -26.72 51.77
CA ASP A 16 -23.96 -26.94 51.49
C ASP A 16 -23.71 -27.97 50.36
N SER A 17 -24.69 -28.79 49.99
CA SER A 17 -24.50 -29.85 48.98
C SER A 17 -25.00 -29.49 47.57
N VAL A 18 -25.90 -28.51 47.42
CA VAL A 18 -26.46 -28.11 46.10
C VAL A 18 -25.69 -26.95 45.46
N SER A 19 -25.09 -26.08 46.27
CA SER A 19 -24.29 -24.94 45.81
C SER A 19 -22.89 -25.36 45.30
N ALA A 20 -22.32 -26.43 45.84
CA ALA A 20 -21.00 -26.94 45.43
C ALA A 20 -21.01 -27.63 44.05
N TRP A 21 -22.06 -28.40 43.73
CA TRP A 21 -22.13 -29.09 42.43
C TRP A 21 -22.54 -28.18 41.27
N THR A 22 -23.36 -27.17 41.51
CA THR A 22 -23.82 -26.25 40.46
C THR A 22 -22.79 -25.18 40.09
N ILE A 23 -21.89 -24.79 41.01
CA ILE A 23 -20.82 -23.82 40.74
C ILE A 23 -19.60 -24.50 40.08
N THR A 24 -19.28 -25.75 40.44
CA THR A 24 -18.12 -26.45 39.88
C THR A 24 -18.36 -26.95 38.45
N ALA A 25 -19.59 -27.36 38.11
CA ALA A 25 -19.92 -27.90 36.78
C ALA A 25 -20.14 -26.83 35.68
N ARG A 26 -20.27 -25.55 36.04
CA ARG A 26 -20.43 -24.44 35.07
C ARG A 26 -19.12 -23.71 34.76
N LYS A 27 -18.11 -23.78 35.63
CA LYS A 27 -16.84 -23.06 35.46
C LYS A 27 -15.91 -23.70 34.41
N ASN A 28 -16.12 -24.97 34.07
CA ASN A 28 -15.27 -25.72 33.12
C ASN A 28 -15.80 -25.78 31.68
N ARG A 29 -16.94 -25.18 31.34
CA ARG A 29 -17.50 -25.25 29.97
C ARG A 29 -17.12 -24.09 29.04
N TYR A 30 -16.33 -23.14 29.55
CA TYR A 30 -15.70 -22.07 28.78
C TYR A 30 -14.19 -21.99 29.10
N GLN A 31 -13.51 -23.14 29.24
CA GLN A 31 -12.10 -23.14 28.86
C GLN A 31 -12.08 -22.95 27.35
N SER A 32 -11.99 -21.68 26.92
CA SER A 32 -11.59 -21.35 25.55
C SER A 32 -10.46 -22.30 25.18
N LEU A 33 -10.64 -23.09 24.12
CA LEU A 33 -9.59 -23.97 23.59
C LEU A 33 -8.29 -23.18 23.66
N PRO A 34 -7.31 -23.54 24.51
CA PRO A 34 -6.11 -22.75 24.64
C PRO A 34 -5.41 -22.84 23.29
N MET A 35 -5.56 -21.80 22.47
CA MET A 35 -4.73 -21.62 21.29
C MET A 35 -3.31 -21.73 21.80
N THR A 36 -2.53 -22.67 21.26
CA THR A 36 -1.16 -22.88 21.72
C THR A 36 -0.39 -21.55 21.63
N PRO A 37 0.61 -21.30 22.49
CA PRO A 37 1.41 -20.06 22.43
C PRO A 37 1.94 -19.75 21.02
N LEU A 38 2.28 -20.79 20.25
CA LEU A 38 2.68 -20.66 18.85
C LEU A 38 1.54 -20.11 17.96
N LEU A 39 0.33 -20.65 18.09
CA LEU A 39 -0.80 -20.27 17.26
C LEU A 39 -1.24 -18.83 17.55
N THR A 40 -1.30 -18.44 18.83
CA THR A 40 -1.61 -17.04 19.21
C THR A 40 -0.56 -16.06 18.68
N TRP A 41 0.71 -16.44 18.69
CA TRP A 41 1.79 -15.64 18.15
C TRP A 41 1.70 -15.47 16.62
N ILE A 42 1.43 -16.55 15.87
CA ILE A 42 1.20 -16.48 14.42
C ILE A 42 0.02 -15.56 14.09
N PHE A 43 -1.11 -15.72 14.77
CA PHE A 43 -2.26 -14.84 14.55
C PHE A 43 -1.97 -13.39 14.92
N SER A 44 -1.12 -13.13 15.92
CA SER A 44 -0.71 -11.78 16.29
C SER A 44 0.11 -11.11 15.19
N ILE A 45 1.06 -11.84 14.58
CA ILE A 45 1.84 -11.36 13.43
C ILE A 45 0.91 -11.07 12.25
N ILE A 46 0.05 -12.03 11.89
CA ILE A 46 -0.88 -11.88 10.76
C ILE A 46 -1.84 -10.70 11.00
N ALA A 47 -2.38 -10.57 12.21
CA ALA A 47 -3.27 -9.47 12.56
C ALA A 47 -2.54 -8.12 12.45
N ALA A 48 -1.31 -8.02 12.96
CA ALA A 48 -0.53 -6.79 12.87
C ALA A 48 -0.19 -6.43 11.42
N ILE A 49 0.19 -7.41 10.58
CA ILE A 49 0.37 -7.21 9.14
C ILE A 49 -0.94 -6.75 8.50
N MET A 50 -2.07 -7.38 8.80
CA MET A 50 -3.37 -7.00 8.23
C MET A 50 -3.78 -5.58 8.64
N LEU A 51 -3.53 -5.17 9.89
CA LEU A 51 -3.74 -3.80 10.35
C LEU A 51 -2.86 -2.81 9.60
N PHE A 52 -1.60 -3.16 9.32
CA PHE A 52 -0.71 -2.35 8.50
C PHE A 52 -1.24 -2.21 7.06
N LEU A 53 -1.58 -3.32 6.40
CA LEU A 53 -2.06 -3.30 5.02
C LEU A 53 -3.39 -2.57 4.88
N HIS A 54 -4.35 -2.81 5.78
CA HIS A 54 -5.61 -2.06 5.80
C HIS A 54 -5.41 -0.60 6.19
N GLY A 55 -4.58 -0.31 7.18
CA GLY A 55 -4.25 1.06 7.57
C GLY A 55 -3.69 1.85 6.40
N LEU A 56 -2.75 1.27 5.66
CA LEU A 56 -2.15 1.91 4.49
C LEU A 56 -3.17 2.07 3.35
N ALA A 57 -3.96 1.03 3.05
CA ALA A 57 -4.98 1.09 2.01
C ALA A 57 -6.08 2.15 2.32
N SER A 58 -6.60 2.14 3.55
CA SER A 58 -7.62 3.09 3.99
C SER A 58 -7.08 4.52 4.14
N PHE A 59 -5.81 4.67 4.53
CA PHE A 59 -5.12 5.96 4.49
C PHE A 59 -5.11 6.50 3.06
N SER A 60 -4.62 5.72 2.09
CA SER A 60 -4.59 6.12 0.68
C SER A 60 -5.97 6.49 0.15
N GLU A 61 -7.02 5.72 0.51
CA GLU A 61 -8.39 6.00 0.08
C GLU A 61 -8.95 7.31 0.68
N GLU A 62 -8.75 7.57 1.97
CA GLU A 62 -9.26 8.81 2.57
C GLU A 62 -8.50 10.05 2.07
N VAL A 63 -7.19 9.95 1.84
CA VAL A 63 -6.43 11.06 1.21
C VAL A 63 -6.95 11.29 -0.22
N ALA A 64 -7.18 10.23 -0.99
CA ALA A 64 -7.81 10.32 -2.32
C ALA A 64 -9.18 11.01 -2.26
N ARG A 65 -10.03 10.65 -1.29
CA ARG A 65 -11.37 11.21 -1.12
C ARG A 65 -11.34 12.70 -0.82
N ILE A 66 -10.40 13.16 0.01
CA ILE A 66 -10.22 14.58 0.35
C ILE A 66 -9.66 15.36 -0.85
N GLY A 67 -8.76 14.76 -1.63
CA GLY A 67 -8.10 15.40 -2.77
C GLY A 67 -8.87 15.39 -4.10
N GLY A 68 -9.77 14.42 -4.31
CA GLY A 68 -10.27 14.02 -5.63
C GLY A 68 -11.06 15.08 -6.41
N GLU A 69 -12.04 15.73 -5.79
CA GLU A 69 -12.92 16.71 -6.46
C GLU A 69 -12.14 17.93 -7.00
N ARG A 70 -11.19 18.44 -6.21
CA ARG A 70 -10.37 19.61 -6.58
C ARG A 70 -9.29 19.26 -7.61
N LEU A 71 -8.85 18.01 -7.64
CA LEU A 71 -7.82 17.53 -8.55
C LEU A 71 -8.36 17.36 -9.99
N ARG A 72 -9.60 16.85 -10.11
CA ARG A 72 -10.28 16.65 -11.40
C ARG A 72 -10.39 17.95 -12.21
N LEU A 73 -10.61 19.09 -11.54
CA LEU A 73 -10.74 20.41 -12.17
C LEU A 73 -9.39 21.06 -12.53
N ARG A 74 -8.28 20.70 -11.85
CA ARG A 74 -6.94 21.26 -12.11
C ARG A 74 -6.18 20.49 -13.18
N LEU A 75 -6.47 19.21 -13.37
CA LEU A 75 -5.84 18.35 -14.40
C LEU A 75 -6.02 18.90 -15.82
N HIS A 76 -7.18 19.51 -16.14
CA HIS A 76 -7.46 19.99 -17.50
C HIS A 76 -6.64 21.22 -17.93
N LYS A 77 -6.23 22.09 -17.00
CA LYS A 77 -5.50 23.33 -17.35
C LYS A 77 -3.99 23.15 -17.52
N LEU A 78 -3.42 22.04 -17.03
CA LEU A 78 -1.97 21.88 -16.91
C LEU A 78 -1.36 20.88 -17.92
N THR A 79 -2.14 20.08 -18.63
CA THR A 79 -1.61 19.02 -19.52
C THR A 79 -1.30 19.48 -20.96
N GLN A 80 -0.81 20.71 -21.14
CA GLN A 80 -0.55 21.26 -22.49
C GLN A 80 0.76 20.75 -23.12
N THR A 81 1.71 20.29 -22.32
CA THR A 81 2.97 19.68 -22.77
C THR A 81 3.22 18.36 -22.05
N ASP A 82 4.09 17.51 -22.61
CA ASP A 82 4.42 16.21 -22.01
C ASP A 82 4.98 16.36 -20.58
N LEU A 83 5.85 17.34 -20.35
CA LEU A 83 6.43 17.59 -19.03
C LEU A 83 5.37 18.02 -18.03
N TYR A 84 4.50 18.98 -18.38
CA TYR A 84 3.45 19.40 -17.46
C TYR A 84 2.40 18.30 -17.25
N GLY A 85 2.14 17.45 -18.25
CA GLY A 85 1.35 16.25 -18.09
C GLY A 85 1.95 15.30 -17.04
N ALA A 86 3.24 14.99 -17.15
CA ALA A 86 3.94 14.16 -16.18
C ALA A 86 4.02 14.79 -14.79
N LEU A 87 4.31 16.08 -14.68
CA LEU A 87 4.30 16.76 -13.37
C LEU A 87 2.92 16.71 -12.73
N THR A 88 1.87 16.92 -13.53
CA THR A 88 0.49 16.84 -13.03
C THR A 88 0.18 15.41 -12.57
N GLY A 89 0.55 14.39 -13.33
CA GLY A 89 0.41 12.99 -12.94
C GLY A 89 1.15 12.66 -11.64
N ALA A 90 2.40 13.10 -11.51
CA ALA A 90 3.22 12.86 -10.32
C ALA A 90 2.61 13.51 -9.07
N ILE A 91 2.22 14.78 -9.16
CA ILE A 91 1.57 15.50 -8.06
C ILE A 91 0.20 14.87 -7.75
N SER A 92 -0.59 14.57 -8.78
CA SER A 92 -1.88 13.92 -8.64
C SER A 92 -1.76 12.58 -7.91
N THR A 93 -0.80 11.74 -8.28
CA THR A 93 -0.61 10.45 -7.61
C THR A 93 -0.01 10.62 -6.22
N ALA A 94 0.93 11.53 -6.00
CA ALA A 94 1.45 11.78 -4.66
C ALA A 94 0.33 12.28 -3.72
N LEU A 95 -0.60 13.09 -4.21
CA LEU A 95 -1.75 13.54 -3.42
C LEU A 95 -2.83 12.47 -3.27
N VAL A 96 -3.17 11.75 -4.34
CA VAL A 96 -4.24 10.73 -4.30
C VAL A 96 -3.76 9.42 -3.69
N GLN A 97 -2.45 9.18 -3.62
CA GLN A 97 -1.84 7.93 -3.16
C GLN A 97 -2.26 6.69 -3.97
N SER A 98 -2.75 6.89 -5.21
CA SER A 98 -3.13 5.80 -6.11
C SER A 98 -2.82 6.16 -7.56
N SER A 99 -1.74 5.60 -8.11
CA SER A 99 -1.39 5.73 -9.53
C SER A 99 -2.43 5.08 -10.42
N SER A 100 -3.02 3.96 -10.00
CA SER A 100 -4.11 3.27 -10.69
C SER A 100 -5.34 4.15 -10.86
N ALA A 101 -5.74 4.89 -9.82
CA ALA A 101 -6.86 5.83 -9.90
C ALA A 101 -6.55 7.01 -10.84
N VAL A 102 -5.35 7.59 -10.75
CA VAL A 102 -4.92 8.70 -11.63
C VAL A 102 -4.82 8.23 -13.09
N THR A 103 -4.32 7.03 -13.32
CA THR A 103 -4.20 6.40 -14.64
C THR A 103 -5.57 6.10 -15.24
N SER A 104 -6.50 5.50 -14.48
CA SER A 104 -7.85 5.22 -14.97
C SER A 104 -8.64 6.51 -15.24
N MET A 105 -8.46 7.55 -14.42
CA MET A 105 -8.99 8.89 -14.69
C MET A 105 -8.42 9.47 -15.99
N ALA A 106 -7.11 9.37 -16.23
CA ALA A 106 -6.49 9.85 -17.46
C ALA A 106 -7.04 9.13 -18.70
N VAL A 107 -7.23 7.79 -18.63
CA VAL A 107 -7.88 7.01 -19.70
C VAL A 107 -9.32 7.48 -19.92
N GLY A 108 -10.12 7.63 -18.86
CA GLY A 108 -11.51 8.09 -18.97
C GLY A 108 -11.65 9.51 -19.52
N LEU A 109 -10.72 10.41 -19.19
CA LEU A 109 -10.67 11.76 -19.74
C LEU A 109 -10.23 11.78 -21.21
N ALA A 110 -9.35 10.86 -21.63
CA ALA A 110 -9.00 10.67 -23.04
C ALA A 110 -10.18 10.12 -23.85
N HIS A 111 -10.88 9.12 -23.30
CA HIS A 111 -12.11 8.57 -23.89
C HIS A 111 -13.14 9.66 -24.18
N ASN A 112 -13.37 10.55 -23.21
CA ASN A 112 -14.30 11.68 -23.32
C ASN A 112 -13.72 12.90 -24.06
N ARG A 113 -12.54 12.78 -24.69
CA ARG A 113 -11.82 13.83 -25.43
C ARG A 113 -11.53 15.11 -24.63
N THR A 114 -11.59 15.03 -23.30
CA THR A 114 -11.20 16.13 -22.40
C THR A 114 -9.67 16.23 -22.30
N LEU A 115 -8.97 15.10 -22.44
CA LEU A 115 -7.52 15.03 -22.62
C LEU A 115 -7.20 14.44 -23.99
N THR A 116 -6.05 14.83 -24.54
CA THR A 116 -5.50 14.15 -25.71
C THR A 116 -4.86 12.82 -25.28
N ASP A 117 -4.79 11.84 -26.18
CA ASP A 117 -4.09 10.57 -25.91
C ASP A 117 -2.64 10.79 -25.43
N ARG A 118 -1.96 11.80 -26.02
CA ARG A 118 -0.60 12.20 -25.63
C ARG A 118 -0.56 12.74 -24.21
N GLY A 119 -1.50 13.62 -23.88
CA GLY A 119 -1.62 14.21 -22.55
C GLY A 119 -1.96 13.16 -21.49
N ALA A 120 -2.87 12.23 -21.79
CA ALA A 120 -3.18 11.11 -20.91
C ALA A 120 -1.96 10.22 -20.68
N PHE A 121 -1.21 9.89 -21.75
CA PHE A 121 0.03 9.11 -21.61
C PHE A 121 1.10 9.85 -20.81
N ALA A 122 1.26 11.17 -21.00
CA ALA A 122 2.15 11.99 -20.20
C ALA A 122 1.76 11.98 -18.70
N VAL A 123 0.47 12.06 -18.38
CA VAL A 123 -0.02 11.92 -16.99
C VAL A 123 0.33 10.55 -16.41
N MET A 124 0.21 9.47 -17.19
CA MET A 124 0.60 8.12 -16.76
C MET A 124 2.09 8.03 -16.44
N ILE A 125 2.96 8.65 -17.25
CA ILE A 125 4.40 8.74 -16.98
C ILE A 125 4.68 9.37 -15.62
N GLY A 126 3.98 10.47 -15.33
CA GLY A 126 4.04 11.15 -14.04
C GLY A 126 3.55 10.33 -12.87
N ALA A 127 2.41 9.65 -13.03
CA ALA A 127 1.74 8.93 -11.96
C ALA A 127 2.66 7.91 -11.27
N ASN A 128 3.50 7.23 -12.05
CA ASN A 128 4.50 6.29 -11.51
C ASN A 128 5.48 6.97 -10.54
N VAL A 129 5.97 8.17 -10.86
CA VAL A 129 6.84 8.96 -9.97
C VAL A 129 6.11 9.33 -8.68
N GLY A 130 4.84 9.72 -8.77
CA GLY A 130 4.04 10.08 -7.58
C GLY A 130 3.86 8.95 -6.57
N THR A 131 3.81 7.68 -7.03
CA THR A 131 3.70 6.48 -6.18
C THR A 131 4.85 6.37 -5.18
N THR A 132 6.01 6.96 -5.50
CA THR A 132 7.21 6.87 -4.66
C THR A 132 7.04 7.59 -3.31
N PHE A 133 6.11 8.55 -3.22
CA PHE A 133 5.79 9.24 -1.97
C PHE A 133 5.32 8.27 -0.87
N THR A 134 4.59 7.21 -1.24
CA THR A 134 4.09 6.21 -0.28
C THR A 134 5.24 5.47 0.42
N ALA A 135 6.31 5.13 -0.31
CA ALA A 135 7.47 4.47 0.28
C ALA A 135 8.13 5.37 1.33
N TRP A 136 8.30 6.66 1.02
CA TRP A 136 8.81 7.65 1.96
C TRP A 136 7.92 7.81 3.20
N LEU A 137 6.59 7.81 3.03
CA LEU A 137 5.66 7.85 4.18
C LEU A 137 5.89 6.69 5.15
N VAL A 138 6.18 5.49 4.65
CA VAL A 138 6.47 4.32 5.51
C VAL A 138 7.80 4.49 6.25
N THR A 139 8.83 5.08 5.60
CA THR A 139 10.13 5.35 6.25
C THR A 139 10.08 6.46 7.29
N MET A 140 9.09 7.36 7.24
CA MET A 140 8.90 8.45 8.20
C MET A 140 8.35 7.97 9.55
N LYS A 141 8.45 6.68 9.87
CA LYS A 141 8.00 6.11 11.13
C LYS A 141 8.70 6.83 12.29
N ILE A 142 7.90 7.44 13.16
CA ILE A 142 8.36 7.96 14.45
C ILE A 142 7.86 7.00 15.52
N VAL A 143 8.80 6.33 16.20
CA VAL A 143 8.52 5.32 17.23
C VAL A 143 7.64 5.93 18.32
N GLY A 144 6.57 5.22 18.69
CA GLY A 144 5.68 5.63 19.79
C GLY A 144 4.59 6.66 19.43
N LEU A 145 4.62 7.26 18.23
CA LEU A 145 3.53 8.17 17.80
C LEU A 145 2.30 7.46 17.23
N GLY A 146 2.41 6.17 16.88
CA GLY A 146 1.28 5.38 16.38
C GLY A 146 0.04 5.46 17.28
N PRO A 147 0.13 5.09 18.57
CA PRO A 147 -0.97 5.24 19.52
C PRO A 147 -1.54 6.67 19.60
N VAL A 148 -0.68 7.69 19.59
CA VAL A 148 -1.10 9.09 19.67
C VAL A 148 -1.96 9.48 18.47
N PHE A 149 -1.51 9.15 17.25
CA PHE A 149 -2.26 9.44 16.03
C PHE A 149 -3.56 8.62 15.93
N VAL A 150 -3.54 7.35 16.35
CA VAL A 150 -4.76 6.52 16.43
C VAL A 150 -5.76 7.14 17.39
N THR A 151 -5.35 7.54 18.59
CA THR A 151 -6.26 8.11 19.59
C THR A 151 -6.80 9.47 19.15
N LEU A 152 -5.93 10.41 18.77
CA LEU A 152 -6.35 11.76 18.38
C LEU A 152 -7.14 11.76 17.07
N GLY A 153 -6.66 11.05 16.05
CA GLY A 153 -7.33 10.91 14.76
C GLY A 153 -8.65 10.17 14.90
N GLY A 154 -8.68 9.08 15.67
CA GLY A 154 -9.90 8.31 15.94
C GLY A 154 -10.96 9.15 16.62
N LEU A 155 -10.59 9.85 17.70
CA LEU A 155 -11.50 10.75 18.40
C LEU A 155 -12.01 11.86 17.46
N TRP A 156 -11.11 12.53 16.73
CA TRP A 156 -11.51 13.57 15.77
C TRP A 156 -12.44 13.04 14.68
N SER A 157 -12.22 11.83 14.17
CA SER A 157 -13.06 11.21 13.15
C SER A 157 -14.49 10.91 13.65
N LEU A 158 -14.65 10.58 14.94
CA LEU A 158 -15.92 10.19 15.54
C LEU A 158 -16.73 11.38 16.04
N ILE A 159 -16.09 12.28 16.79
CA ILE A 159 -16.77 13.39 17.49
C ILE A 159 -16.49 14.76 16.89
N GLY A 160 -15.55 14.87 15.95
CA GLY A 160 -15.23 16.14 15.29
C GLY A 160 -16.38 16.74 14.48
N PRO A 161 -16.31 18.03 14.13
CA PRO A 161 -17.31 18.65 13.27
C PRO A 161 -17.38 17.92 11.93
N ARG A 162 -18.60 17.62 11.44
CA ARG A 162 -18.84 16.82 10.23
C ARG A 162 -17.94 17.15 9.03
N PRO A 163 -17.71 18.42 8.63
CA PRO A 163 -16.86 18.71 7.48
C PRO A 163 -15.38 18.38 7.66
N TRP A 164 -14.91 18.24 8.91
CA TRP A 164 -13.50 18.01 9.24
C TRP A 164 -13.18 16.56 9.64
N ARG A 165 -14.19 15.72 9.85
CA ARG A 165 -14.02 14.29 10.17
C ARG A 165 -13.13 13.51 9.19
N PRO A 166 -13.14 13.78 7.87
CA PRO A 166 -12.24 13.09 6.94
C PRO A 166 -10.75 13.27 7.28
N TYR A 167 -10.34 14.46 7.72
CA TYR A 167 -8.95 14.71 8.14
C TYR A 167 -8.59 13.92 9.40
N GLY A 168 -9.54 13.77 10.33
CA GLY A 168 -9.40 12.87 11.48
C GLY A 168 -9.20 11.41 11.07
N LYS A 169 -9.94 10.93 10.05
CA LYS A 169 -9.74 9.58 9.50
C LYS A 169 -8.36 9.39 8.87
N VAL A 170 -7.86 10.37 8.12
CA VAL A 170 -6.51 10.32 7.56
C VAL A 170 -5.48 10.18 8.69
N LEU A 171 -5.59 10.99 9.74
CA LEU A 171 -4.70 10.90 10.90
C LEU A 171 -4.82 9.56 11.63
N PHE A 172 -6.04 9.03 11.77
CA PHE A 172 -6.31 7.72 12.37
C PHE A 172 -5.62 6.59 11.61
N TYR A 173 -5.84 6.50 10.29
CA TYR A 173 -5.25 5.44 9.48
C TYR A 173 -3.73 5.57 9.37
N PHE A 174 -3.21 6.80 9.31
CA PHE A 174 -1.77 7.05 9.40
C PHE A 174 -1.18 6.55 10.73
N GLY A 175 -1.88 6.82 11.84
CA GLY A 175 -1.54 6.26 13.15
C GLY A 175 -1.62 4.75 13.20
N LEU A 176 -2.61 4.15 12.55
CA LEU A 176 -2.81 2.70 12.51
C LEU A 176 -1.65 2.00 11.80
N VAL A 177 -1.14 2.59 10.72
CA VAL A 177 0.08 2.12 10.05
C VAL A 177 1.24 2.09 11.03
N PHE A 178 1.49 3.17 11.76
CA PHE A 178 2.62 3.28 12.70
C PHE A 178 2.47 2.32 13.89
N LEU A 179 1.26 2.22 14.46
CA LEU A 179 0.95 1.27 15.53
C LEU A 179 1.16 -0.17 15.06
N ALA A 180 0.69 -0.51 13.86
CA ALA A 180 0.88 -1.84 13.30
C ALA A 180 2.36 -2.16 13.09
N LEU A 181 3.17 -1.20 12.64
CA LEU A 181 4.63 -1.36 12.53
C LEU A 181 5.28 -1.68 13.88
N ASP A 182 4.83 -1.05 14.98
CA ASP A 182 5.32 -1.36 16.32
C ASP A 182 4.90 -2.76 16.79
N LEU A 183 3.66 -3.16 16.53
CA LEU A 183 3.15 -4.51 16.86
C LEU A 183 3.89 -5.60 16.07
N ILE A 184 4.13 -5.38 14.78
CA ILE A 184 4.89 -6.29 13.92
C ILE A 184 6.33 -6.44 14.46
N SER A 185 6.98 -5.32 14.78
CA SER A 185 8.35 -5.34 15.30
C SER A 185 8.47 -6.13 16.60
N GLN A 186 7.53 -5.92 17.53
CA GLN A 186 7.47 -6.68 18.79
C GLN A 186 7.21 -8.17 18.56
N ALA A 187 6.30 -8.50 17.63
CA ALA A 187 5.96 -9.89 17.35
C ALA A 187 7.09 -10.65 16.64
N LEU A 188 7.89 -9.96 15.82
CA LEU A 188 9.00 -10.55 15.07
C LEU A 188 10.34 -10.54 15.81
N ALA A 189 10.49 -9.76 16.89
CA ALA A 189 11.72 -9.70 17.68
C ALA A 189 12.32 -11.06 18.09
N PRO A 190 11.52 -12.11 18.42
CA PRO A 190 12.06 -13.44 18.70
C PRO A 190 12.65 -14.15 17.47
N ILE A 191 12.12 -13.92 16.27
CA ILE A 191 12.59 -14.55 15.01
C ILE A 191 13.82 -13.83 14.47
N ALA A 192 13.85 -12.50 14.60
CA ALA A 192 14.93 -11.66 14.10
C ALA A 192 16.30 -12.06 14.67
N ASN A 193 16.31 -12.67 15.86
CA ASN A 193 17.53 -13.15 16.53
C ASN A 193 17.75 -14.67 16.39
N SER A 194 16.93 -15.37 15.60
CA SER A 194 17.02 -16.83 15.46
C SER A 194 18.01 -17.23 14.35
N PRO A 195 18.89 -18.23 14.60
CA PRO A 195 19.83 -18.72 13.57
C PRO A 195 19.14 -19.27 12.32
N ALA A 196 17.91 -19.77 12.48
CA ALA A 196 17.11 -20.30 11.36
C ALA A 196 16.84 -19.24 10.29
N LEU A 197 16.76 -17.95 10.64
CA LEU A 197 16.50 -16.87 9.68
C LEU A 197 17.65 -16.71 8.66
N ALA A 198 18.87 -17.15 8.99
CA ALA A 198 20.01 -17.08 8.08
C ALA A 198 19.84 -18.02 6.86
N ASP A 199 19.27 -19.21 7.07
CA ASP A 199 19.09 -20.21 6.01
C ASP A 199 17.95 -19.82 5.02
N TRP A 200 16.95 -19.06 5.48
CA TRP A 200 15.86 -18.58 4.63
C TRP A 200 16.26 -17.45 3.67
N HIS A 201 17.27 -16.66 4.04
CA HIS A 201 17.76 -15.55 3.21
C HIS A 201 18.36 -16.05 1.88
N GLU A 202 18.97 -17.23 1.87
CA GLU A 202 19.59 -17.80 0.68
C GLU A 202 18.55 -18.29 -0.34
N LEU A 203 17.41 -18.80 0.13
CA LEU A 203 16.31 -19.31 -0.72
C LEU A 203 15.47 -18.21 -1.40
N LEU A 204 15.34 -17.04 -0.77
CA LEU A 204 14.55 -15.90 -1.27
C LEU A 204 15.36 -14.90 -2.11
N SER A 205 16.65 -15.18 -2.34
CA SER A 205 17.61 -14.26 -2.94
C SER A 205 17.43 -14.03 -4.44
N SER A 206 16.59 -14.81 -5.14
CA SER A 206 16.43 -14.71 -6.59
C SER A 206 15.73 -13.40 -7.02
N PRO A 207 16.42 -12.50 -7.74
CA PRO A 207 15.85 -11.24 -8.23
C PRO A 207 14.57 -11.41 -9.05
N VAL A 208 14.57 -12.44 -9.91
CA VAL A 208 13.46 -12.72 -10.83
C VAL A 208 12.24 -13.22 -10.06
N LEU A 209 12.44 -14.09 -9.07
CA LEU A 209 11.32 -14.58 -8.25
C LEU A 209 10.72 -13.47 -7.41
N ALA A 210 11.54 -12.61 -6.81
CA ALA A 210 11.06 -11.44 -6.08
C ALA A 210 10.21 -10.52 -6.97
N LEU A 211 10.72 -10.19 -8.16
CA LEU A 211 10.00 -9.38 -9.14
C LEU A 211 8.65 -10.01 -9.54
N LEU A 212 8.64 -11.29 -9.91
CA LEU A 212 7.41 -11.98 -10.34
C LEU A 212 6.40 -12.12 -9.20
N PHE A 213 6.88 -12.44 -8.00
CA PHE A 213 6.05 -12.55 -6.80
C PHE A 213 5.37 -11.22 -6.49
N ALA A 214 6.13 -10.12 -6.45
CA ALA A 214 5.57 -8.81 -6.17
C ALA A 214 4.65 -8.29 -7.29
N ALA A 215 4.94 -8.62 -8.55
CA ALA A 215 4.05 -8.30 -9.66
C ALA A 215 2.70 -9.01 -9.52
N LEU A 216 2.72 -10.32 -9.21
CA LEU A 216 1.51 -11.11 -8.99
C LEU A 216 0.75 -10.62 -7.76
N LEU A 217 1.44 -10.43 -6.64
CA LEU A 217 0.82 -9.95 -5.40
C LEU A 217 0.19 -8.58 -5.60
N THR A 218 0.87 -7.68 -6.30
CA THR A 218 0.32 -6.36 -6.62
C THR A 218 -0.87 -6.45 -7.55
N ALA A 219 -0.86 -7.34 -8.54
CA ALA A 219 -2.01 -7.54 -9.42
C ALA A 219 -3.23 -8.11 -8.67
N LEU A 220 -3.02 -8.97 -7.66
CA LEU A 220 -4.09 -9.51 -6.82
C LEU A 220 -4.65 -8.47 -5.84
N VAL A 221 -3.76 -7.75 -5.16
CA VAL A 221 -4.10 -6.71 -4.18
C VAL A 221 -4.58 -5.42 -4.87
N GLN A 222 -4.21 -5.23 -6.14
CA GLN A 222 -4.47 -4.03 -6.94
C GLN A 222 -3.87 -2.74 -6.34
N SER A 223 -2.80 -2.86 -5.54
CA SER A 223 -2.11 -1.71 -4.93
C SER A 223 -0.61 -1.95 -4.78
N SER A 224 0.20 -1.28 -5.59
CA SER A 224 1.66 -1.32 -5.47
C SER A 224 2.17 -0.57 -4.25
N SER A 225 1.44 0.43 -3.75
CA SER A 225 1.77 1.12 -2.51
C SER A 225 1.72 0.18 -1.31
N VAL A 226 0.74 -0.74 -1.28
CA VAL A 226 0.63 -1.76 -0.24
C VAL A 226 1.79 -2.76 -0.32
N VAL A 227 2.11 -3.27 -1.52
CA VAL A 227 3.21 -4.23 -1.70
C VAL A 227 4.58 -3.59 -1.47
N THR A 228 4.78 -2.35 -1.92
CA THR A 228 6.00 -1.56 -1.67
C THR A 228 6.16 -1.26 -0.18
N GLY A 229 5.07 -0.86 0.49
CA GLY A 229 5.08 -0.63 1.95
C GLY A 229 5.43 -1.89 2.72
N LEU A 230 4.93 -3.05 2.27
CA LEU A 230 5.32 -4.35 2.82
C LEU A 230 6.81 -4.66 2.59
N ALA A 231 7.36 -4.39 1.40
CA ALA A 231 8.79 -4.59 1.13
C ALA A 231 9.68 -3.70 2.03
N VAL A 232 9.34 -2.42 2.17
CA VAL A 232 10.04 -1.47 3.07
C VAL A 232 9.97 -1.95 4.51
N LEU A 233 8.79 -2.39 4.96
CA LEU A 233 8.57 -2.97 6.28
C LEU A 233 9.45 -4.19 6.55
N LEU A 234 9.49 -5.15 5.62
CA LEU A 234 10.27 -6.39 5.79
C LEU A 234 11.77 -6.10 5.89
N VAL A 235 12.29 -5.12 5.14
CA VAL A 235 13.68 -4.66 5.28
C VAL A 235 13.91 -3.97 6.61
N GLN A 236 12.98 -3.11 7.05
CA GLN A 236 13.08 -2.43 8.35
C GLN A 236 13.15 -3.42 9.53
N GLN A 237 12.56 -4.62 9.39
CA GLN A 237 12.61 -5.69 10.39
C GLN A 237 13.75 -6.70 10.16
N ASN A 238 14.67 -6.43 9.22
CA ASN A 238 15.76 -7.33 8.83
C ASN A 238 15.27 -8.74 8.44
N LEU A 239 14.06 -8.85 7.91
CA LEU A 239 13.48 -10.14 7.47
C LEU A 239 13.84 -10.49 6.03
N ILE A 240 14.14 -9.47 5.21
CA ILE A 240 14.62 -9.65 3.84
C ILE A 240 15.79 -8.71 3.60
N ALA A 241 16.70 -9.13 2.72
CA ALA A 241 17.82 -8.31 2.30
C ALA A 241 17.34 -7.09 1.47
N PRO A 242 17.97 -5.91 1.59
CA PRO A 242 17.65 -4.73 0.79
C PRO A 242 17.66 -5.02 -0.73
N GLU A 243 18.58 -5.87 -1.17
CA GLU A 243 18.72 -6.31 -2.56
C GLU A 243 17.46 -7.04 -3.04
N VAL A 244 16.82 -7.85 -2.21
CA VAL A 244 15.56 -8.52 -2.57
C VAL A 244 14.41 -7.51 -2.64
N ALA A 245 14.38 -6.56 -1.70
CA ALA A 245 13.31 -5.57 -1.64
C ALA A 245 13.29 -4.63 -2.85
N VAL A 246 14.44 -4.25 -3.41
CA VAL A 246 14.46 -3.42 -4.63
C VAL A 246 13.84 -4.15 -5.83
N TRP A 247 13.97 -5.48 -5.91
CA TRP A 247 13.31 -6.29 -6.94
C TRP A 247 11.81 -6.49 -6.67
N LEU A 248 11.39 -6.59 -5.39
CA LEU A 248 9.97 -6.57 -5.03
C LEU A 248 9.32 -5.26 -5.50
N ILE A 249 9.99 -4.12 -5.31
CA ILE A 249 9.47 -2.82 -5.76
C ILE A 249 9.38 -2.74 -7.28
N ALA A 250 10.41 -3.22 -8.00
CA ALA A 250 10.37 -3.31 -9.45
C ALA A 250 9.18 -4.18 -9.94
N GLY A 251 8.93 -5.31 -9.28
CA GLY A 251 7.78 -6.17 -9.53
C GLY A 251 6.45 -5.47 -9.26
N ALA A 252 6.32 -4.74 -8.15
CA ALA A 252 5.10 -4.02 -7.80
C ALA A 252 4.71 -2.98 -8.86
N ASN A 253 5.69 -2.32 -9.48
CA ASN A 253 5.44 -1.40 -10.60
C ASN A 253 4.82 -2.11 -11.82
N ILE A 254 5.29 -3.31 -12.17
CA ILE A 254 4.68 -4.11 -13.24
C ILE A 254 3.25 -4.50 -12.85
N GLY A 255 3.07 -5.02 -11.63
CA GLY A 255 1.78 -5.49 -11.16
C GLY A 255 0.70 -4.39 -11.16
N THR A 256 1.07 -3.13 -10.90
CA THR A 256 0.16 -1.96 -10.94
C THR A 256 -0.62 -1.86 -12.27
N THR A 257 -0.06 -2.36 -13.36
CA THR A 257 -0.65 -2.22 -14.69
C THR A 257 -1.93 -3.03 -14.87
N SER A 258 -2.17 -4.05 -14.03
CA SER A 258 -3.39 -4.86 -14.04
C SER A 258 -4.65 -4.02 -13.90
N THR A 259 -4.64 -3.00 -13.03
CA THR A 259 -5.83 -2.17 -12.78
C THR A 259 -6.28 -1.41 -14.02
N ALA A 260 -5.33 -0.85 -14.77
CA ALA A 260 -5.64 -0.06 -15.96
C ALA A 260 -6.13 -0.97 -17.09
N LEU A 261 -5.50 -2.14 -17.25
CA LEU A 261 -5.93 -3.15 -18.21
C LEU A 261 -7.35 -3.61 -17.92
N LEU A 262 -7.65 -3.99 -16.66
CA LEU A 262 -8.99 -4.40 -16.25
C LEU A 262 -10.02 -3.29 -16.43
N ALA A 263 -9.73 -2.06 -15.99
CA ALA A 263 -10.64 -0.92 -16.15
C ALA A 263 -10.93 -0.60 -17.63
N SER A 264 -9.93 -0.75 -18.51
CA SER A 264 -10.08 -0.48 -19.94
C SER A 264 -10.94 -1.52 -20.68
N THR A 265 -11.18 -2.70 -20.12
CA THR A 265 -12.01 -3.73 -20.76
C THR A 265 -13.45 -3.27 -21.02
N ALA A 266 -13.99 -2.39 -20.16
CA ALA A 266 -15.31 -1.80 -20.30
C ALA A 266 -15.34 -0.56 -21.23
N LEU A 267 -14.20 -0.15 -21.79
CA LEU A 267 -14.04 1.04 -22.61
C LEU A 267 -13.72 0.69 -24.07
N ASP A 268 -13.61 1.73 -24.91
CA ASP A 268 -13.31 1.61 -26.34
C ASP A 268 -11.88 1.11 -26.62
N ILE A 269 -11.60 0.77 -27.88
CA ILE A 269 -10.32 0.20 -28.30
C ILE A 269 -9.13 1.14 -28.03
N ASN A 270 -9.31 2.45 -28.15
CA ASN A 270 -8.22 3.39 -27.89
C ASN A 270 -7.90 3.46 -26.40
N SER A 271 -8.92 3.41 -25.53
CA SER A 271 -8.72 3.30 -24.08
C SER A 271 -7.93 2.05 -23.68
N ARG A 272 -8.21 0.90 -24.33
CA ARG A 272 -7.44 -0.34 -24.12
C ARG A 272 -5.99 -0.20 -24.59
N LYS A 273 -5.78 0.43 -25.74
CA LYS A 273 -4.43 0.72 -26.26
C LYS A 273 -3.65 1.67 -25.34
N LEU A 274 -4.30 2.69 -24.77
CA LEU A 274 -3.69 3.56 -23.76
C LEU A 274 -3.30 2.79 -22.50
N ALA A 275 -4.14 1.89 -22.01
CA ALA A 275 -3.79 1.01 -20.90
C ALA A 275 -2.57 0.12 -21.23
N LEU A 276 -2.49 -0.41 -22.46
CA LEU A 276 -1.31 -1.16 -22.94
C LEU A 276 -0.05 -0.29 -23.00
N LEU A 277 -0.15 0.99 -23.38
CA LEU A 277 0.99 1.91 -23.33
C LEU A 277 1.49 2.11 -21.89
N ASN A 278 0.58 2.21 -20.92
CA ASN A 278 0.95 2.25 -19.50
C ASN A 278 1.67 0.96 -19.05
N THR A 279 1.20 -0.20 -19.51
CA THR A 279 1.91 -1.47 -19.27
C THR A 279 3.31 -1.45 -19.89
N GLY A 280 3.42 -1.02 -21.16
CA GLY A 280 4.69 -0.90 -21.85
C GLY A 280 5.67 0.05 -21.14
N LEU A 281 5.19 1.16 -20.59
CA LEU A 281 5.99 2.10 -19.80
C LEU A 281 6.58 1.44 -18.55
N ASN A 282 5.77 0.68 -17.78
CA ASN A 282 6.25 0.01 -16.58
C ASN A 282 7.25 -1.11 -16.90
N MET A 283 7.00 -1.87 -17.97
CA MET A 283 7.94 -2.87 -18.47
C MET A 283 9.25 -2.24 -18.94
N PHE A 284 9.19 -1.12 -19.66
CA PHE A 284 10.35 -0.33 -20.05
C PHE A 284 11.14 0.16 -18.84
N GLY A 285 10.43 0.66 -17.81
CA GLY A 285 11.05 1.05 -16.55
C GLY A 285 11.82 -0.11 -15.91
N VAL A 286 11.20 -1.30 -15.79
CA VAL A 286 11.88 -2.45 -15.19
C VAL A 286 13.06 -2.93 -16.04
N LEU A 287 12.97 -2.86 -17.37
CA LEU A 287 14.11 -3.15 -18.24
C LEU A 287 15.27 -2.17 -17.98
N LEU A 288 14.97 -0.87 -17.88
CA LEU A 288 15.94 0.17 -17.54
C LEU A 288 16.56 -0.10 -16.16
N PHE A 289 15.73 -0.45 -15.18
CA PHE A 289 16.15 -0.82 -13.83
C PHE A 289 17.12 -2.01 -13.83
N ALA A 290 16.76 -3.09 -14.52
CA ALA A 290 17.51 -4.34 -14.53
C ALA A 290 18.84 -4.24 -15.30
N THR A 291 18.96 -3.29 -16.24
CA THR A 291 20.14 -3.18 -17.13
C THR A 291 21.03 -1.98 -16.80
N LEU A 292 20.47 -0.78 -16.74
CA LEU A 292 21.26 0.47 -16.66
C LEU A 292 21.31 1.04 -15.23
N LEU A 293 20.31 0.80 -14.39
CA LEU A 293 20.27 1.40 -13.05
C LEU A 293 20.95 0.56 -11.97
N GLN A 294 21.30 -0.70 -12.21
CA GLN A 294 21.93 -1.56 -11.20
C GLN A 294 23.18 -0.94 -10.53
N PRO A 295 24.10 -0.27 -11.24
CA PRO A 295 25.21 0.43 -10.59
C PRO A 295 24.75 1.53 -9.63
N ILE A 296 23.73 2.30 -10.01
CA ILE A 296 23.16 3.38 -9.17
C ILE A 296 22.46 2.77 -7.96
N VAL A 297 21.72 1.68 -8.13
CA VAL A 297 21.09 0.92 -7.04
C VAL A 297 22.15 0.46 -6.05
N SER A 298 23.25 -0.15 -6.53
CA SER A 298 24.35 -0.57 -5.66
C SER A 298 25.00 0.59 -4.90
N MET A 299 25.14 1.76 -5.54
CA MET A 299 25.62 2.97 -4.87
C MET A 299 24.67 3.42 -3.76
N ILE A 300 23.36 3.39 -4.00
CA ILE A 300 22.34 3.77 -3.01
C ILE A 300 22.32 2.81 -1.82
N LEU A 301 22.40 1.50 -2.06
CA LEU A 301 22.43 0.48 -0.99
C LEU A 301 23.69 0.56 -0.12
N ASN A 302 24.76 1.19 -0.61
CA ASN A 302 25.99 1.45 0.15
C ASN A 302 26.00 2.80 0.88
N LEU A 303 24.95 3.63 0.77
CA LEU A 303 24.87 4.89 1.49
C LEU A 303 24.68 4.65 2.99
N THR A 304 25.33 5.47 3.82
CA THR A 304 25.21 5.45 5.27
C THR A 304 23.93 6.15 5.75
N ILE A 305 22.77 5.64 5.31
CA ILE A 305 21.43 6.04 5.72
C ILE A 305 20.66 4.79 6.18
N ALA A 306 19.47 4.97 6.76
CA ALA A 306 18.66 3.82 7.19
C ALA A 306 18.27 2.92 5.99
N THR A 307 18.27 1.60 6.18
CA THR A 307 18.05 0.62 5.09
C THR A 307 16.69 0.81 4.42
N ASP A 308 15.64 1.12 5.19
CA ASP A 308 14.31 1.45 4.68
C ASP A 308 14.32 2.73 3.79
N GLN A 309 15.10 3.75 4.16
CA GLN A 309 15.32 4.95 3.35
C GLN A 309 16.10 4.65 2.07
N GLN A 310 17.07 3.73 2.08
CA GLN A 310 17.75 3.29 0.87
C GLN A 310 16.74 2.70 -0.13
N ILE A 311 15.82 1.85 0.34
CA ILE A 311 14.78 1.24 -0.47
C ILE A 311 13.82 2.30 -1.05
N ALA A 312 13.37 3.25 -0.23
CA ALA A 312 12.54 4.36 -0.70
C ALA A 312 13.26 5.22 -1.75
N LEU A 313 14.57 5.47 -1.56
CA LEU A 313 15.39 6.22 -2.51
C LEU A 313 15.58 5.47 -3.83
N VAL A 314 15.84 4.15 -3.79
CA VAL A 314 15.90 3.31 -5.00
C VAL A 314 14.58 3.39 -5.74
N HIS A 315 13.44 3.30 -5.04
CA HIS A 315 12.13 3.41 -5.66
C HIS A 315 11.92 4.76 -6.36
N THR A 316 12.33 5.86 -5.72
CA THR A 316 12.29 7.20 -6.32
C THR A 316 13.19 7.31 -7.55
N VAL A 317 14.44 6.90 -7.45
CA VAL A 317 15.41 6.97 -8.56
C VAL A 317 14.97 6.12 -9.74
N PHE A 318 14.47 4.90 -9.47
CA PHE A 318 13.93 4.02 -10.49
C PHE A 318 12.79 4.69 -11.28
N ASN A 319 11.72 5.14 -10.61
CA ASN A 319 10.58 5.73 -11.32
C ASN A 319 10.94 7.05 -11.99
N LEU A 320 11.78 7.88 -11.36
CA LEU A 320 12.22 9.14 -11.94
C LEU A 320 13.07 8.94 -13.20
N ALA A 321 13.98 7.97 -13.18
CA ALA A 321 14.79 7.62 -14.35
C ALA A 321 13.92 7.07 -15.48
N ALA A 322 12.99 6.16 -15.18
CA ALA A 322 12.05 5.64 -16.16
C ALA A 322 11.18 6.75 -16.79
N ALA A 323 10.65 7.66 -15.95
CA ALA A 323 9.85 8.78 -16.42
C ALA A 323 10.66 9.76 -17.27
N THR A 324 11.89 10.09 -16.84
CA THR A 324 12.78 10.99 -17.58
C THR A 324 13.15 10.41 -18.95
N ALA A 325 13.55 9.13 -18.99
CA ALA A 325 13.85 8.44 -20.22
C ALA A 325 12.63 8.38 -21.15
N ALA A 326 11.45 8.07 -20.61
CA ALA A 326 10.21 8.07 -21.37
C ALA A 326 9.89 9.45 -21.96
N LEU A 327 10.03 10.53 -21.19
CA LEU A 327 9.78 11.90 -21.67
C LEU A 327 10.76 12.35 -22.76
N ILE A 328 12.03 11.94 -22.70
CA ILE A 328 13.02 12.24 -23.74
C ILE A 328 12.70 11.49 -25.05
N ILE A 329 12.29 10.22 -24.93
CA ILE A 329 12.00 9.36 -26.08
C ILE A 329 10.64 9.71 -26.71
N LEU A 330 9.65 10.11 -25.89
CA LEU A 330 8.26 10.30 -26.28
C LEU A 330 8.06 11.16 -27.55
N PRO A 331 8.64 12.36 -27.70
CA PRO A 331 8.47 13.17 -28.92
C PRO A 331 8.88 12.45 -30.20
N HIS A 332 9.90 11.60 -30.13
CA HIS A 332 10.46 10.87 -31.28
C HIS A 332 9.58 9.67 -31.68
N ILE A 333 9.02 8.97 -30.70
CA ILE A 333 8.19 7.77 -30.94
C ILE A 333 6.70 8.11 -31.11
N TRP A 334 6.25 9.29 -30.66
CA TRP A 334 4.85 9.69 -30.70
C TRP A 334 4.20 9.58 -32.09
N PRO A 335 4.84 9.94 -33.21
CA PRO A 335 4.24 9.77 -34.54
C PRO A 335 3.93 8.32 -34.90
N VAL A 336 4.71 7.36 -34.37
CA VAL A 336 4.48 5.92 -34.55
C VAL A 336 3.35 5.46 -33.62
N LEU A 337 3.40 5.86 -32.35
CA LEU A 337 2.36 5.52 -31.37
C LEU A 337 0.98 6.07 -31.80
N LYS A 338 0.92 7.30 -32.28
CA LYS A 338 -0.32 7.92 -32.79
C LYS A 338 -0.89 7.15 -33.98
N ARG A 339 -0.03 6.69 -34.91
CA ARG A 339 -0.47 5.84 -36.02
C ARG A 339 -1.03 4.51 -35.52
N TRP A 340 -0.39 3.89 -34.53
CA TRP A 340 -0.86 2.64 -33.94
C TRP A 340 -2.17 2.82 -33.16
N LEU A 341 -2.32 3.90 -32.40
CA LEU A 341 -3.56 4.26 -31.70
C LEU A 341 -4.72 4.40 -32.70
N ASN A 342 -4.51 5.12 -33.80
CA ASN A 342 -5.54 5.38 -34.80
C ASN A 342 -5.89 4.20 -35.71
N ARG A 343 -5.13 3.10 -35.71
CA ARG A 343 -5.49 1.90 -36.49
C ARG A 343 -6.75 1.27 -35.90
N THR A 344 -7.85 1.26 -36.65
CA THR A 344 -9.01 0.41 -36.31
C THR A 344 -8.59 -1.06 -36.37
N PRO A 345 -9.15 -1.91 -35.48
CA PRO A 345 -8.84 -3.34 -35.43
C PRO A 345 -9.10 -4.06 -36.75
#